data_AF-A0AA42YG86-F1
#
_entry.id   AF-A0AA42YG86-F1
#
_cell.length_a   1.000
_cell.length_b   1.000
_cell.length_c   1.000
_cell.angle_alpha   90.00
_cell.angle_beta   90.00
_cell.angle_gamma   90.00
#
_symmetry.space_group_name_H-M   'P 1'
#
loop_
_entity.id
_entity.type
_entity.pdbx_description
1 polymer ?
#
loop_
_entity_poly.entity_id
_entity_poly.type
_entity_poly.pdbx_seq_one_letter_code
_entity_poly.pdbx_strand_id
1 'polypeptide(L)'
;MMTAGGAPARWCLAAALLVPAGLAAQGRAAEEPAFSPLASLTFDRPLASGPDTFRVFEQANERVTRTRELRWSGDYSLELRDVRGSGDFPELLGFFPLRRSGQVFVHFALLVTDPRDELNVALVGPNGFRLEKDGFAVWLSVRDGFLRHLSDSIPKRLLRLEPFTWYQIDLLYDVALGTYTLAIEEEGAAEPAVRLIGQANAASHPGSAVDKFSFVGDPFTDLSKAVYYVDDIVIGADEEIDPPRLAAPGRRRLFVEMAVDDLRERMAAAAAAEPGEADRWNGLILAGDYALAYREAREKAAGAAGEAAWLERAGDAALLDGDASLALELYRAAAAAGASSSALLLKRADAHFLLGDLAEERRLRERIYGSLEPRRE
;
A
#
# COMPACT_ATOMS: atom_id res chain seq x y z
N MET A 1 60.85 -50.17 21.93
CA MET A 1 60.63 -51.39 22.71
C MET A 1 59.70 -51.02 23.87
N MET A 2 58.56 -51.69 23.94
CA MET A 2 57.39 -51.37 24.77
C MET A 2 57.70 -51.34 26.28
N THR A 3 57.00 -50.48 27.03
CA THR A 3 55.94 -50.91 27.97
C THR A 3 55.23 -49.72 28.59
N ALA A 4 53.91 -49.88 28.75
CA ALA A 4 52.95 -48.95 29.27
C ALA A 4 52.76 -49.13 30.80
N GLY A 5 52.06 -48.19 31.45
CA GLY A 5 51.34 -48.52 32.68
C GLY A 5 51.10 -47.38 33.66
N GLY A 6 49.85 -46.91 33.72
CA GLY A 6 49.11 -46.78 34.98
C GLY A 6 49.30 -45.52 35.82
N ALA A 7 48.31 -44.63 35.76
CA ALA A 7 47.95 -43.76 36.90
C ALA A 7 47.36 -44.59 38.05
N PRO A 8 47.44 -44.09 39.30
CA PRO A 8 46.18 -43.64 39.89
C PRO A 8 46.28 -42.35 40.74
N ALA A 9 45.09 -41.78 40.92
CA ALA A 9 44.76 -40.55 41.61
C ALA A 9 45.31 -40.42 43.05
N ARG A 10 45.65 -39.19 43.43
CA ARG A 10 45.67 -38.76 44.82
C ARG A 10 44.95 -37.44 44.99
N TRP A 11 44.04 -37.49 45.95
CA TRP A 11 43.18 -36.43 46.44
C TRP A 11 43.99 -35.45 47.27
N CYS A 12 43.83 -34.16 47.03
CA CYS A 12 44.14 -33.11 48.01
C CYS A 12 42.96 -32.13 48.04
N LEU A 13 42.12 -32.30 49.06
CA LEU A 13 41.22 -31.25 49.55
C LEU A 13 42.07 -30.13 50.16
N ALA A 14 41.90 -28.91 49.68
CA ALA A 14 42.27 -27.70 50.42
C ALA A 14 41.22 -26.63 50.16
N ALA A 15 40.72 -26.06 51.26
CA ALA A 15 39.54 -25.24 51.37
C ALA A 15 39.64 -23.91 50.59
N ALA A 16 38.62 -23.61 49.80
CA ALA A 16 38.38 -22.27 49.27
C ALA A 16 37.22 -21.63 50.02
N LEU A 17 37.51 -20.45 50.60
CA LEU A 17 36.57 -19.55 51.24
C LEU A 17 35.44 -19.17 50.27
N LEU A 18 34.20 -19.46 50.67
CA LEU A 18 32.99 -18.93 50.06
C LEU A 18 32.88 -17.43 50.40
N VAL A 19 33.24 -16.58 49.45
CA VAL A 19 32.76 -15.20 49.38
C VAL A 19 31.53 -15.23 48.45
N PRO A 20 30.32 -14.86 48.89
CA PRO A 20 29.24 -14.61 47.95
C PRO A 20 29.52 -13.24 47.31
N ALA A 21 30.26 -13.25 46.20
CA ALA A 21 30.23 -12.13 45.27
C ALA A 21 28.84 -12.12 44.64
N GLY A 22 27.94 -11.32 45.22
CA GLY A 22 26.69 -10.92 44.59
C GLY A 22 27.00 -10.16 43.31
N LEU A 23 27.23 -10.88 42.22
CA LEU A 23 27.04 -10.38 40.88
C LEU A 23 25.54 -10.11 40.73
N ALA A 24 25.14 -8.90 41.12
CA ALA A 24 23.98 -8.27 40.54
C ALA A 24 24.26 -8.16 39.04
N ALA A 25 23.92 -9.22 38.31
CA ALA A 25 23.66 -9.11 36.89
C ALA A 25 22.52 -8.09 36.77
N GLN A 26 22.90 -6.84 36.54
CA GLN A 26 22.03 -5.87 35.93
C GLN A 26 21.71 -6.46 34.55
N GLY A 27 20.66 -7.27 34.51
CA GLY A 27 19.93 -7.52 33.28
C GLY A 27 19.44 -6.16 32.82
N ARG A 28 20.25 -5.47 32.02
CA ARG A 28 19.69 -4.64 30.96
C ARG A 28 18.80 -5.61 30.19
N ALA A 29 17.49 -5.52 30.40
CA ALA A 29 16.57 -5.93 29.38
C ALA A 29 17.13 -5.32 28.09
N ALA A 30 17.54 -6.16 27.15
CA ALA A 30 17.84 -5.68 25.81
C ALA A 30 16.54 -4.99 25.37
N GLU A 31 16.58 -3.65 25.29
CA GLU A 31 15.54 -2.89 24.62
C GLU A 31 15.40 -3.57 23.26
N GLU A 32 14.23 -4.15 22.98
CA GLU A 32 13.92 -4.65 21.65
C GLU A 32 14.21 -3.50 20.68
N PRO A 33 15.13 -3.68 19.71
CA PRO A 33 15.50 -2.59 18.81
C PRO A 33 14.25 -2.14 18.05
N ALA A 34 13.93 -0.84 18.18
CA ALA A 34 12.73 -0.27 17.60
C ALA A 34 12.94 0.07 16.11
N PHE A 35 11.95 -0.23 15.27
CA PHE A 35 11.89 0.19 13.87
C PHE A 35 12.26 1.67 13.71
N SER A 36 13.25 1.96 12.86
CA SER A 36 13.63 3.33 12.52
C SER A 36 13.09 3.69 11.14
N PRO A 37 12.00 4.48 11.02
CA PRO A 37 11.51 4.93 9.72
C PRO A 37 12.55 5.84 9.05
N LEU A 38 12.86 5.53 7.80
CA LEU A 38 13.73 6.32 6.93
C LEU A 38 12.93 7.23 6.00
N ALA A 39 11.79 6.75 5.52
CA ALA A 39 10.80 7.53 4.76
C ALA A 39 9.39 6.95 4.98
N SER A 40 8.37 7.80 4.98
CA SER A 40 6.97 7.37 5.06
C SER A 40 6.06 8.36 4.33
N LEU A 41 5.24 7.86 3.40
CA LEU A 41 4.33 8.62 2.57
C LEU A 41 2.96 7.94 2.56
N THR A 42 1.98 8.54 3.25
CA THR A 42 0.55 8.14 3.21
C THR A 42 -0.29 9.03 2.30
N PHE A 43 0.32 10.05 1.68
CA PHE A 43 -0.31 11.03 0.79
C PHE A 43 -1.49 11.86 1.37
N ASP A 44 -1.91 11.65 2.61
CA ASP A 44 -2.98 12.43 3.26
C ASP A 44 -2.64 13.92 3.38
N ARG A 45 -1.35 14.22 3.50
CA ARG A 45 -0.83 15.58 3.54
C ARG A 45 -0.25 15.97 2.19
N PRO A 46 -0.30 17.25 1.80
CA PRO A 46 0.39 17.71 0.60
C PRO A 46 1.85 17.30 0.63
N LEU A 47 2.32 16.77 -0.49
CA LEU A 47 3.70 16.39 -0.70
C LEU A 47 4.59 17.64 -0.58
N ALA A 48 5.30 17.80 0.54
CA ALA A 48 6.34 18.80 0.69
C ALA A 48 7.61 18.34 -0.05
N SER A 49 7.72 18.72 -1.34
CA SER A 49 8.90 18.40 -2.15
C SER A 49 10.10 19.20 -1.68
N GLY A 50 11.25 18.53 -1.57
CA GLY A 50 12.50 19.10 -1.10
C GLY A 50 13.68 18.22 -1.53
N PRO A 51 14.91 18.78 -1.60
CA PRO A 51 16.07 18.05 -2.10
C PRO A 51 16.39 16.78 -1.28
N ASP A 52 15.94 16.72 -0.02
CA ASP A 52 16.23 15.68 0.95
C ASP A 52 15.03 14.76 1.28
N THR A 53 13.88 14.93 0.59
CA THR A 53 12.68 14.10 0.82
C THR A 53 12.31 13.30 -0.42
N PHE A 54 11.86 13.98 -1.47
CA PHE A 54 11.53 13.38 -2.76
C PHE A 54 11.51 14.44 -3.86
N ARG A 55 11.70 13.98 -5.09
CA ARG A 55 11.55 14.73 -6.33
C ARG A 55 10.44 14.08 -7.14
N VAL A 56 9.59 14.94 -7.69
CA VAL A 56 8.58 14.56 -8.67
C VAL A 56 9.07 15.05 -10.02
N PHE A 57 9.15 14.15 -10.99
CA PHE A 57 9.45 14.48 -12.37
C PHE A 57 8.16 14.39 -13.19
N GLU A 58 7.79 15.53 -13.77
CA GLU A 58 6.63 15.68 -14.64
C GLU A 58 7.06 16.54 -15.83
N GLN A 59 6.79 16.08 -17.06
CA GLN A 59 6.91 16.88 -18.27
C GLN A 59 5.55 17.18 -18.89
N ALA A 60 5.52 17.91 -20.00
CA ALA A 60 4.35 18.63 -20.52
C ALA A 60 3.09 17.78 -20.85
N ASN A 61 3.14 16.45 -20.73
CA ASN A 61 2.01 15.56 -20.96
C ASN A 61 1.81 14.48 -19.88
N GLU A 62 2.78 14.31 -18.99
CA GLU A 62 2.76 13.29 -17.94
C GLU A 62 2.24 13.88 -16.64
N ARG A 63 1.90 13.01 -15.69
CA ARG A 63 1.30 13.47 -14.45
C ARG A 63 1.59 12.54 -13.27
N VAL A 64 1.97 13.13 -12.15
CA VAL A 64 2.12 12.53 -10.83
C VAL A 64 1.19 13.30 -9.88
N THR A 65 -0.04 12.82 -9.73
CA THR A 65 -1.09 13.56 -9.04
C THR A 65 -1.61 12.82 -7.82
N ARG A 66 -1.66 13.54 -6.70
CA ARG A 66 -2.38 13.10 -5.52
C ARG A 66 -3.88 13.04 -5.80
N THR A 67 -4.49 11.90 -5.57
CA THR A 67 -5.87 11.63 -5.98
C THR A 67 -6.68 10.97 -4.88
N ARG A 68 -7.99 11.23 -4.87
CA ARG A 68 -8.95 10.54 -4.00
C ARG A 68 -9.64 9.38 -4.71
N GLU A 69 -9.40 9.16 -6.00
CA GLU A 69 -10.23 8.26 -6.80
C GLU A 69 -10.00 6.79 -6.46
N LEU A 70 -8.74 6.37 -6.40
CA LEU A 70 -8.30 5.06 -5.94
C LEU A 70 -7.30 5.28 -4.82
N ARG A 71 -7.44 4.57 -3.72
CA ARG A 71 -6.45 4.52 -2.65
C ARG A 71 -6.54 3.18 -1.93
N TRP A 72 -5.46 2.83 -1.26
CA TRP A 72 -5.38 1.67 -0.41
C TRP A 72 -5.72 2.06 1.03
N SER A 73 -5.13 3.14 1.52
CA SER A 73 -5.34 3.67 2.87
C SER A 73 -5.63 5.18 2.84
N GLY A 74 -5.91 5.76 4.01
CA GLY A 74 -6.09 7.20 4.15
C GLY A 74 -7.18 7.81 3.24
N ASP A 75 -6.95 9.06 2.85
CA ASP A 75 -7.82 9.87 2.01
C ASP A 75 -7.30 10.02 0.59
N TYR A 76 -6.01 9.77 0.37
CA TYR A 76 -5.35 9.98 -0.91
C TYR A 76 -4.34 8.88 -1.22
N SER A 77 -4.16 8.62 -2.51
CA SER A 77 -2.98 7.93 -3.03
C SER A 77 -2.28 8.81 -4.08
N LEU A 78 -1.23 8.28 -4.70
CA LEU A 78 -0.54 8.93 -5.81
C LEU A 78 -0.85 8.21 -7.14
N GLU A 79 -1.49 8.90 -8.08
CA GLU A 79 -1.60 8.47 -9.49
C GLU A 79 -0.34 8.89 -10.25
N LEU A 80 0.27 7.95 -10.96
CA LEU A 80 1.29 8.20 -11.97
C LEU A 80 0.72 7.81 -13.34
N ARG A 81 0.78 8.75 -14.28
CA ARG A 81 0.23 8.62 -15.63
C ARG A 81 1.29 8.96 -16.66
N ASP A 82 1.59 7.97 -17.48
CA ASP A 82 2.54 8.02 -18.58
C ASP A 82 1.85 8.30 -19.92
N VAL A 83 2.59 8.83 -20.88
CA VAL A 83 2.10 9.16 -22.23
C VAL A 83 3.09 8.67 -23.28
N ARG A 84 2.71 7.59 -23.96
CA ARG A 84 3.45 7.02 -25.10
C ARG A 84 3.95 8.08 -26.08
N GLY A 85 5.24 8.05 -26.36
CA GLY A 85 5.89 8.88 -27.36
C GLY A 85 6.12 10.32 -26.90
N SER A 86 6.05 10.59 -25.59
CA SER A 86 6.35 11.91 -25.03
C SER A 86 7.85 12.22 -25.09
N GLY A 87 8.70 11.19 -25.08
CA GLY A 87 10.14 11.28 -24.86
C GLY A 87 10.53 11.43 -23.38
N ASP A 88 9.57 11.33 -22.46
CA ASP A 88 9.73 11.58 -21.03
C ASP A 88 9.07 10.45 -20.21
N PHE A 89 8.96 10.62 -18.87
CA PHE A 89 8.29 9.67 -17.99
C PHE A 89 7.83 10.31 -16.67
N PRO A 90 6.68 9.89 -16.10
CA PRO A 90 6.30 10.28 -14.74
C PRO A 90 7.19 9.54 -13.75
N GLU A 91 7.79 10.26 -12.79
CA GLU A 91 8.57 9.63 -11.72
C GLU A 91 8.32 10.26 -10.35
N LEU A 92 8.09 9.39 -9.36
CA LEU A 92 8.29 9.71 -7.94
C LEU A 92 9.63 9.12 -7.50
N LEU A 93 10.61 9.99 -7.21
CA LEU A 93 11.93 9.62 -6.70
C LEU A 93 12.10 10.09 -5.26
N GLY A 94 12.12 9.18 -4.29
CA GLY A 94 12.37 9.50 -2.89
C GLY A 94 13.81 9.23 -2.46
N PHE A 95 14.28 9.98 -1.47
CA PHE A 95 15.65 9.88 -0.92
C PHE A 95 15.60 9.55 0.57
N PHE A 96 16.61 8.86 1.06
CA PHE A 96 16.81 8.59 2.48
C PHE A 96 18.30 8.48 2.83
N PRO A 97 18.71 8.55 4.10
CA PRO A 97 20.11 8.45 4.49
C PRO A 97 20.77 7.17 3.96
N LEU A 98 21.93 7.33 3.30
CA LEU A 98 22.67 6.23 2.68
C LEU A 98 22.92 5.06 3.65
N ARG A 99 22.46 3.88 3.24
CA ARG A 99 22.61 2.63 3.98
C ARG A 99 23.71 1.79 3.35
N ARG A 100 24.78 1.54 4.11
CA ARG A 100 25.93 0.70 3.72
C ARG A 100 25.97 -0.65 4.47
N SER A 101 25.08 -0.83 5.43
CA SER A 101 25.00 -2.01 6.30
C SER A 101 23.59 -2.14 6.89
N GLY A 102 23.33 -3.31 7.48
CA GLY A 102 22.06 -3.63 8.11
C GLY A 102 21.00 -4.06 7.10
N GLN A 103 19.75 -4.04 7.55
CA GLN A 103 18.59 -4.37 6.74
C GLN A 103 17.80 -3.12 6.38
N VAL A 104 17.21 -3.10 5.19
CA VAL A 104 16.30 -2.06 4.72
C VAL A 104 14.96 -2.69 4.43
N PHE A 105 13.94 -2.25 5.16
CA PHE A 105 12.55 -2.64 4.92
C PHE A 105 11.89 -1.66 3.94
N VAL A 106 11.10 -2.19 3.02
CA VAL A 106 10.34 -1.45 2.03
C VAL A 106 8.92 -2.02 1.99
N HIS A 107 7.93 -1.15 2.18
CA HIS A 107 6.52 -1.43 2.02
C HIS A 107 5.89 -0.42 1.07
N PHE A 108 4.95 -0.86 0.25
CA PHE A 108 4.04 0.00 -0.50
C PHE A 108 2.86 -0.83 -1.03
N ALA A 109 1.75 -0.16 -1.34
CA ALA A 109 0.64 -0.70 -2.10
C ALA A 109 0.72 -0.21 -3.55
N LEU A 110 0.46 -1.11 -4.50
CA LEU A 110 0.48 -0.85 -5.94
C LEU A 110 -0.83 -1.31 -6.58
N LEU A 111 -1.43 -0.45 -7.41
CA LEU A 111 -2.55 -0.80 -8.27
C LEU A 111 -2.23 -0.37 -9.70
N VAL A 112 -2.46 -1.26 -10.66
CA VAL A 112 -2.29 -0.99 -12.09
C VAL A 112 -3.62 -0.99 -12.81
N THR A 113 -3.85 -0.07 -13.76
CA THR A 113 -5.10 -0.06 -14.53
C THR A 113 -5.04 -0.96 -15.76
N ASP A 114 -3.86 -1.15 -16.35
CA ASP A 114 -3.61 -2.08 -17.45
C ASP A 114 -2.24 -2.75 -17.23
N PRO A 115 -2.17 -4.04 -16.89
CA PRO A 115 -0.93 -4.70 -16.51
C PRO A 115 -0.01 -4.99 -17.72
N ARG A 116 -0.46 -4.64 -18.93
CA ARG A 116 0.35 -4.75 -20.16
C ARG A 116 1.23 -3.52 -20.36
N ASP A 117 0.82 -2.37 -19.83
CA ASP A 117 1.61 -1.15 -19.89
C ASP A 117 2.80 -1.27 -18.91
N GLU A 118 3.96 -0.78 -19.36
CA GLU A 118 5.21 -0.96 -18.62
C GLU A 118 5.37 0.09 -17.52
N LEU A 119 5.80 -0.35 -16.34
CA LEU A 119 6.21 0.51 -15.22
C LEU A 119 7.32 -0.17 -14.41
N ASN A 120 8.07 0.62 -13.65
CA ASN A 120 9.18 0.15 -12.85
C ASN A 120 9.13 0.70 -11.42
N VAL A 121 9.51 -0.14 -10.45
CA VAL A 121 9.73 0.24 -9.06
C VAL A 121 11.14 -0.20 -8.67
N ALA A 122 11.92 0.67 -8.04
CA ALA A 122 13.31 0.37 -7.74
C ALA A 122 13.76 0.86 -6.37
N LEU A 123 14.62 0.07 -5.72
CA LEU A 123 15.47 0.47 -4.60
C LEU A 123 16.90 0.59 -5.13
N VAL A 124 17.49 1.77 -4.97
CA VAL A 124 18.70 2.15 -5.71
C VAL A 124 19.73 2.79 -4.79
N GLY A 125 21.00 2.59 -5.13
CA GLY A 125 22.15 3.17 -4.44
C GLY A 125 22.77 4.38 -5.12
N PRO A 126 23.94 4.83 -4.62
CA PRO A 126 24.60 6.04 -5.09
C PRO A 126 25.07 5.99 -6.55
N ASN A 127 25.27 4.79 -7.14
CA ASN A 127 25.59 4.65 -8.57
C ASN A 127 24.36 4.74 -9.49
N GLY A 128 23.17 4.96 -8.92
CA GLY A 128 21.95 5.23 -9.66
C GLY A 128 21.40 4.01 -10.39
N PHE A 129 20.66 4.24 -11.48
CA PHE A 129 19.93 3.22 -12.24
C PHE A 129 20.85 2.40 -13.16
N ARG A 130 21.85 1.76 -12.57
CA ARG A 130 22.84 0.92 -13.27
C ARG A 130 22.87 -0.48 -12.67
N LEU A 131 23.10 -1.47 -13.52
CA LEU A 131 23.20 -2.87 -13.10
C LEU A 131 24.63 -3.21 -12.66
N GLU A 132 25.09 -2.51 -11.62
CA GLU A 132 26.42 -2.66 -11.02
C GLU A 132 26.34 -2.52 -9.49
N LYS A 133 27.44 -2.73 -8.79
CA LYS A 133 27.51 -2.50 -7.34
C LYS A 133 27.08 -1.07 -7.00
N ASP A 134 26.31 -0.93 -5.92
CA ASP A 134 25.71 0.34 -5.46
C ASP A 134 24.74 0.99 -6.48
N GLY A 135 24.29 0.25 -7.51
CA GLY A 135 23.27 0.67 -8.46
C GLY A 135 21.88 0.14 -8.08
N PHE A 136 21.22 -0.61 -8.96
CA PHE A 136 19.97 -1.32 -8.64
C PHE A 136 20.21 -2.40 -7.58
N ALA A 137 19.62 -2.21 -6.39
CA ALA A 137 19.52 -3.26 -5.38
C ALA A 137 18.26 -4.10 -5.60
N VAL A 138 17.12 -3.45 -5.77
CA VAL A 138 15.86 -4.12 -6.11
C VAL A 138 15.29 -3.43 -7.33
N TRP A 139 14.79 -4.23 -8.27
CA TRP A 139 14.04 -3.72 -9.42
C TRP A 139 12.84 -4.63 -9.66
N LEU A 140 11.65 -4.08 -9.50
CA LEU A 140 10.38 -4.69 -9.88
C LEU A 140 9.88 -4.02 -11.16
N SER A 141 9.29 -4.80 -12.05
CA SER A 141 8.69 -4.25 -13.27
C SER A 141 7.37 -4.94 -13.61
N VAL A 142 6.44 -4.16 -14.14
CA VAL A 142 5.22 -4.70 -14.75
C VAL A 142 5.43 -4.70 -16.26
N ARG A 143 5.25 -5.86 -16.89
CA ARG A 143 5.39 -6.01 -18.33
C ARG A 143 4.68 -7.27 -18.82
N ASP A 144 3.96 -7.14 -19.93
CA ASP A 144 3.20 -8.23 -20.58
C ASP A 144 2.15 -8.88 -19.66
N GLY A 145 1.56 -8.12 -18.73
CA GLY A 145 0.56 -8.64 -17.78
C GLY A 145 1.15 -9.25 -16.50
N PHE A 146 2.47 -9.24 -16.33
CA PHE A 146 3.14 -9.85 -15.18
C PHE A 146 3.92 -8.83 -14.36
N LEU A 147 3.85 -8.96 -13.04
CA LEU A 147 4.86 -8.41 -12.15
C LEU A 147 6.09 -9.31 -12.18
N ARG A 148 7.25 -8.68 -12.29
CA ARG A 148 8.55 -9.33 -12.38
C ARG A 148 9.49 -8.68 -11.37
N HIS A 149 10.51 -9.43 -10.99
CA HIS A 149 11.69 -8.85 -10.35
C HIS A 149 12.93 -9.10 -11.19
N LEU A 150 13.90 -8.21 -11.09
CA LEU A 150 15.26 -8.48 -11.51
C LEU A 150 16.03 -9.00 -10.29
N SER A 151 16.49 -10.24 -10.38
CA SER A 151 17.38 -10.89 -9.43
C SER A 151 18.48 -11.52 -10.24
N ASP A 152 19.72 -11.60 -9.73
CA ASP A 152 20.86 -12.18 -10.44
C ASP A 152 21.04 -11.69 -11.89
N SER A 153 20.68 -10.43 -12.16
CA SER A 153 20.67 -9.81 -13.49
C SER A 153 19.72 -10.46 -14.50
N ILE A 154 18.77 -11.29 -14.06
CA ILE A 154 17.81 -12.01 -14.90
C ILE A 154 16.37 -11.65 -14.48
N PRO A 155 15.51 -11.17 -15.41
CA PRO A 155 14.12 -10.90 -15.09
C PRO A 155 13.35 -12.20 -14.85
N LYS A 156 12.69 -12.34 -13.70
CA LYS A 156 11.87 -13.52 -13.37
C LYS A 156 10.43 -13.10 -13.12
N ARG A 157 9.48 -13.89 -13.63
CA ARG A 157 8.04 -13.65 -13.42
C ARG A 157 7.67 -14.02 -11.99
N LEU A 158 6.89 -13.16 -11.34
CA LEU A 158 6.39 -13.38 -9.99
C LEU A 158 4.93 -13.84 -10.03
N LEU A 159 4.03 -12.95 -10.47
CA LEU A 159 2.61 -13.24 -10.62
C LEU A 159 2.03 -12.49 -11.81
N ARG A 160 0.87 -12.96 -12.29
CA ARG A 160 0.02 -12.21 -13.21
C ARG A 160 -0.73 -11.16 -12.40
N LEU A 161 -0.73 -9.91 -12.85
CA LEU A 161 -1.50 -8.86 -12.20
C LEU A 161 -2.91 -8.79 -12.77
N GLU A 162 -3.88 -8.71 -11.87
CA GLU A 162 -5.23 -8.31 -12.18
C GLU A 162 -5.32 -6.78 -12.07
N PRO A 163 -5.85 -6.11 -13.09
CA PRO A 163 -5.99 -4.67 -13.04
C PRO A 163 -7.09 -4.21 -12.09
N PHE A 164 -6.95 -2.99 -11.59
CA PHE A 164 -7.75 -2.41 -10.49
C PHE A 164 -7.76 -3.22 -9.20
N THR A 165 -6.78 -4.11 -9.02
CA THR A 165 -6.55 -4.85 -7.77
C THR A 165 -5.35 -4.25 -7.07
N TRP A 166 -5.46 -4.00 -5.76
CA TRP A 166 -4.31 -3.58 -4.96
C TRP A 166 -3.42 -4.76 -4.62
N TYR A 167 -2.12 -4.53 -4.71
CA TYR A 167 -1.08 -5.46 -4.30
C TYR A 167 -0.22 -4.79 -3.23
N GLN A 168 -0.14 -5.40 -2.05
CA GLN A 168 0.78 -4.97 -1.01
C GLN A 168 2.12 -5.68 -1.21
N ILE A 169 3.19 -4.90 -1.29
CA ILE A 169 4.54 -5.42 -1.54
C ILE A 169 5.42 -5.11 -0.34
N ASP A 170 5.88 -6.18 0.31
CA ASP A 170 6.81 -6.13 1.43
C ASP A 170 8.16 -6.70 1.00
N LEU A 171 9.22 -5.95 1.27
CA LEU A 171 10.58 -6.33 0.95
C LEU A 171 11.53 -6.06 2.11
N LEU A 172 12.40 -7.02 2.38
CA LEU A 172 13.49 -6.88 3.34
C LEU A 172 14.81 -7.12 2.64
N TYR A 173 15.60 -6.06 2.45
CA TYR A 173 16.90 -6.09 1.79
C TYR A 173 18.03 -6.17 2.82
N ASP A 174 18.86 -7.21 2.74
CA ASP A 174 20.12 -7.31 3.49
C ASP A 174 21.26 -6.71 2.66
N VAL A 175 21.77 -5.57 3.12
CA VAL A 175 22.81 -4.82 2.40
C VAL A 175 24.11 -5.62 2.31
N ALA A 176 24.50 -6.28 3.41
CA ALA A 176 25.78 -6.98 3.48
C ALA A 176 25.79 -8.21 2.57
N LEU A 177 24.72 -9.01 2.61
CA LEU A 177 24.57 -10.19 1.78
C LEU A 177 24.21 -9.84 0.33
N GLY A 178 23.63 -8.66 0.10
CA GLY A 178 23.10 -8.30 -1.22
C GLY A 178 21.94 -9.19 -1.63
N THR A 179 21.10 -9.59 -0.67
CA THR A 179 19.93 -10.44 -0.90
C THR A 179 18.67 -9.82 -0.33
N TYR A 180 17.50 -10.25 -0.78
CA TYR A 180 16.23 -9.81 -0.22
C TYR A 180 15.20 -10.93 -0.08
N THR A 181 14.28 -10.73 0.85
CA THR A 181 13.02 -11.44 0.96
C THR A 181 11.92 -10.56 0.37
N LEU A 182 10.95 -11.16 -0.33
CA LEU A 182 9.84 -10.47 -0.99
C LEU A 182 8.54 -11.22 -0.68
N ALA A 183 7.53 -10.50 -0.20
CA ALA A 183 6.16 -10.97 -0.10
C ALA A 183 5.24 -10.04 -0.88
N ILE A 184 4.27 -10.62 -1.60
CA ILE A 184 3.25 -9.87 -2.32
C ILE A 184 1.89 -10.43 -1.92
N GLU A 185 1.06 -9.60 -1.32
CA GLU A 185 -0.32 -9.91 -0.95
C GLU A 185 -1.26 -9.24 -1.95
N GLU A 186 -2.20 -10.01 -2.50
CA GLU A 186 -3.30 -9.48 -3.30
C GLU A 186 -4.43 -9.02 -2.39
N GLU A 187 -5.10 -7.92 -2.73
CA GLU A 187 -6.24 -7.39 -1.98
C GLU A 187 -7.28 -8.50 -1.70
N GLY A 188 -7.59 -8.71 -0.42
CA GLY A 188 -8.57 -9.70 0.01
C GLY A 188 -8.06 -11.14 0.06
N ALA A 189 -6.81 -11.42 -0.33
CA ALA A 189 -6.23 -12.74 -0.21
C ALA A 189 -5.91 -13.08 1.26
N ALA A 190 -6.18 -14.33 1.66
CA ALA A 190 -5.85 -14.82 3.00
C ALA A 190 -4.35 -15.13 3.18
N GLU A 191 -3.66 -15.41 2.08
CA GLU A 191 -2.24 -15.74 2.04
C GLU A 191 -1.55 -14.94 0.92
N PRO A 192 -0.23 -14.66 1.03
CA PRO A 192 0.52 -13.97 -0.02
C PRO A 192 0.52 -14.78 -1.33
N ALA A 193 0.27 -14.10 -2.45
CA ALA A 193 0.39 -14.66 -3.79
C ALA A 193 1.85 -15.00 -4.14
N VAL A 194 2.80 -14.29 -3.55
CA VAL A 194 4.24 -14.53 -3.72
C VAL A 194 4.93 -14.47 -2.37
N ARG A 195 5.84 -15.42 -2.14
CA ARG A 195 6.79 -15.41 -1.02
C ARG A 195 8.14 -15.95 -1.48
N LEU A 196 9.13 -15.08 -1.58
CA LEU A 196 10.51 -15.41 -1.95
C LEU A 196 11.45 -15.06 -0.82
N ILE A 197 12.45 -15.90 -0.56
CA ILE A 197 13.44 -15.71 0.50
C ILE A 197 14.83 -15.75 -0.12
N GLY A 198 15.72 -14.84 0.33
CA GLY A 198 17.14 -14.87 0.00
C GLY A 198 17.46 -14.69 -1.49
N GLN A 199 16.63 -13.93 -2.22
CA GLN A 199 16.86 -13.61 -3.63
C GLN A 199 18.07 -12.70 -3.78
N ALA A 200 18.96 -12.96 -4.73
CA ALA A 200 20.05 -12.04 -5.04
C ALA A 200 19.48 -10.67 -5.47
N ASN A 201 20.15 -9.59 -5.08
CA ASN A 201 19.82 -8.25 -5.55
C ASN A 201 19.97 -8.15 -7.08
N ALA A 202 19.40 -7.11 -7.67
CA ALA A 202 19.29 -6.97 -9.12
C ALA A 202 20.65 -7.08 -9.83
N ALA A 203 21.69 -6.44 -9.27
CA ALA A 203 23.04 -6.48 -9.82
C ALA A 203 23.88 -7.71 -9.40
N SER A 204 23.36 -8.62 -8.56
CA SER A 204 24.07 -9.77 -8.01
C SER A 204 25.37 -9.43 -7.25
N HIS A 205 25.40 -8.29 -6.56
CA HIS A 205 26.57 -7.80 -5.83
C HIS A 205 26.30 -7.67 -4.32
N PRO A 206 27.04 -8.39 -3.46
CA PRO A 206 26.96 -8.19 -2.01
C PRO A 206 27.53 -6.83 -1.59
N GLY A 207 27.00 -6.29 -0.49
CA GLY A 207 27.42 -5.00 0.05
C GLY A 207 27.06 -3.81 -0.86
N SER A 208 25.97 -3.92 -1.63
CA SER A 208 25.46 -2.81 -2.46
C SER A 208 24.65 -1.85 -1.60
N ALA A 209 25.15 -0.63 -1.45
CA ALA A 209 24.50 0.41 -0.66
C ALA A 209 23.22 0.93 -1.35
N VAL A 210 22.30 1.50 -0.56
CA VAL A 210 21.02 2.08 -1.04
C VAL A 210 20.74 3.42 -0.37
N ASP A 211 20.17 4.37 -1.11
CA ASP A 211 19.85 5.74 -0.64
C ASP A 211 18.63 6.39 -1.33
N LYS A 212 18.00 5.70 -2.28
CA LYS A 212 16.81 6.20 -2.96
C LYS A 212 15.84 5.09 -3.37
N PHE A 213 14.59 5.47 -3.59
CA PHE A 213 13.56 4.62 -4.18
C PHE A 213 12.86 5.36 -5.32
N SER A 214 12.41 4.64 -6.33
CA SER A 214 11.77 5.22 -7.52
C SER A 214 10.54 4.43 -7.93
N PHE A 215 9.49 5.16 -8.29
CA PHE A 215 8.32 4.67 -9.02
C PHE A 215 8.27 5.43 -10.34
N VAL A 216 8.41 4.74 -11.46
CA VAL A 216 8.55 5.36 -12.79
C VAL A 216 7.76 4.58 -13.84
N GLY A 217 7.32 5.26 -14.89
CA GLY A 217 6.73 4.66 -16.09
C GLY A 217 7.73 3.81 -16.90
N ASP A 218 7.74 3.99 -18.22
CA ASP A 218 8.68 3.31 -19.13
C ASP A 218 9.78 4.26 -19.63
N PRO A 219 10.88 4.43 -18.87
CA PRO A 219 11.95 5.32 -19.27
C PRO A 219 12.82 4.76 -20.41
N PHE A 220 12.57 3.53 -20.88
CA PHE A 220 13.47 2.85 -21.81
C PHE A 220 12.94 2.81 -23.23
N THR A 221 11.66 2.49 -23.41
CA THR A 221 11.08 2.36 -24.75
C THR A 221 10.09 3.46 -25.09
N ASP A 222 9.55 4.18 -24.10
CA ASP A 222 8.52 5.20 -24.28
C ASP A 222 7.32 4.67 -25.09
N LEU A 223 6.99 3.39 -24.87
CA LEU A 223 5.85 2.71 -25.49
C LEU A 223 4.67 2.57 -24.54
N SER A 224 4.93 2.75 -23.25
CA SER A 224 3.93 2.67 -22.20
C SER A 224 3.00 3.88 -22.20
N LYS A 225 1.80 3.66 -21.68
CA LYS A 225 0.82 4.70 -21.33
C LYS A 225 0.27 4.40 -19.93
N ALA A 226 1.12 3.82 -19.09
CA ALA A 226 0.76 3.27 -17.81
C ALA A 226 0.02 4.32 -16.97
N VAL A 227 -1.11 3.90 -16.41
CA VAL A 227 -1.75 4.58 -15.30
C VAL A 227 -1.70 3.62 -14.13
N TYR A 228 -1.09 4.06 -13.04
CA TYR A 228 -0.97 3.24 -11.85
C TYR A 228 -0.98 4.12 -10.60
N TYR A 229 -1.26 3.48 -9.48
CA TYR A 229 -1.45 4.12 -8.21
C TYR A 229 -0.50 3.50 -7.21
N VAL A 230 0.12 4.35 -6.40
CA VAL A 230 1.00 3.95 -5.32
C VAL A 230 0.47 4.55 -4.03
N ASP A 231 0.49 3.76 -2.97
CA ASP A 231 0.04 4.17 -1.65
C ASP A 231 0.89 3.55 -0.54
N ASP A 232 0.78 4.06 0.69
CA ASP A 232 1.46 3.55 1.90
C ASP A 232 2.96 3.25 1.72
N ILE A 233 3.72 4.16 1.12
CA ILE A 233 5.17 3.94 0.97
C ILE A 233 5.83 4.08 2.34
N VAL A 234 6.48 3.03 2.81
CA VAL A 234 7.29 3.05 4.04
C VAL A 234 8.65 2.42 3.76
N ILE A 235 9.70 3.17 4.08
CA ILE A 235 11.09 2.72 4.06
C ILE A 235 11.63 2.81 5.48
N GLY A 236 12.30 1.78 5.98
CA GLY A 236 12.96 1.84 7.28
C GLY A 236 14.19 0.95 7.38
N ALA A 237 14.90 1.04 8.51
CA ALA A 237 16.14 0.30 8.74
C ALA A 237 16.17 -0.47 10.07
N ASP A 238 17.02 -1.50 10.05
CA ASP A 238 17.57 -2.29 11.17
C ASP A 238 16.56 -3.08 12.04
N GLU A 239 16.68 -4.43 11.91
CA GLU A 239 16.26 -5.63 12.68
C GLU A 239 14.81 -5.91 13.15
N GLU A 240 14.42 -7.16 12.83
CA GLU A 240 13.29 -8.00 13.28
C GLU A 240 11.93 -7.33 13.45
N ILE A 241 11.52 -6.67 12.38
CA ILE A 241 10.14 -6.24 12.25
C ILE A 241 9.43 -7.40 11.57
N ASP A 242 8.54 -8.06 12.31
CA ASP A 242 7.33 -8.56 11.68
C ASP A 242 6.60 -7.27 11.30
N PRO A 243 6.75 -6.75 10.05
CA PRO A 243 6.23 -5.44 9.72
C PRO A 243 4.80 -5.42 10.21
N PRO A 244 4.39 -4.45 11.05
CA PRO A 244 2.98 -4.34 11.37
C PRO A 244 2.31 -4.35 10.00
N ARG A 245 1.36 -5.27 9.76
CA ARG A 245 0.62 -5.25 8.50
C ARG A 245 0.14 -3.81 8.36
N LEU A 246 0.75 -3.05 7.46
CA LEU A 246 0.59 -1.60 7.41
C LEU A 246 -0.71 -1.22 6.69
N ALA A 247 -1.47 -2.22 6.25
CA ALA A 247 -2.92 -2.17 6.38
C ALA A 247 -3.30 -2.76 7.73
N ALA A 248 -3.91 -1.97 8.62
CA ALA A 248 -4.69 -2.55 9.72
C ALA A 248 -5.48 -3.75 9.14
N PRO A 249 -5.33 -4.97 9.69
CA PRO A 249 -5.90 -6.15 9.09
C PRO A 249 -7.38 -5.91 8.73
N GLY A 250 -7.67 -5.81 7.44
CA GLY A 250 -9.03 -5.91 6.92
C GLY A 250 -9.91 -4.66 6.93
N ARG A 251 -9.45 -3.46 6.52
CA ARG A 251 -10.42 -2.55 5.85
C ARG A 251 -9.79 -1.62 4.82
N ARG A 252 -9.98 -1.97 3.55
CA ARG A 252 -10.22 -1.00 2.48
C ARG A 252 -11.24 0.01 3.00
N ARG A 253 -10.89 1.30 3.04
CA ARG A 253 -11.86 2.36 3.35
C ARG A 253 -12.93 2.36 2.27
N LEU A 254 -14.17 2.10 2.66
CA LEU A 254 -15.30 2.18 1.74
C LEU A 254 -15.46 3.63 1.29
N PHE A 255 -15.89 3.84 0.05
CA PHE A 255 -16.22 5.15 -0.48
C PHE A 255 -17.22 5.90 0.41
N VAL A 256 -18.13 5.17 1.07
CA VAL A 256 -19.08 5.78 2.02
C VAL A 256 -18.39 6.32 3.27
N GLU A 257 -17.43 5.58 3.84
CA GLU A 257 -16.69 6.00 5.05
C GLU A 257 -15.92 7.29 4.77
N MET A 258 -15.42 7.43 3.55
CA MET A 258 -14.75 8.65 3.10
C MET A 258 -15.67 9.84 2.92
N ALA A 259 -16.87 9.62 2.37
CA ALA A 259 -17.87 10.66 2.25
C ALA A 259 -18.28 11.21 3.63
N VAL A 260 -18.22 10.37 4.67
CA VAL A 260 -18.41 10.78 6.08
C VAL A 260 -17.27 11.66 6.58
N ASP A 261 -16.01 11.32 6.27
CA ASP A 261 -14.86 12.14 6.67
C ASP A 261 -14.86 13.50 5.96
N ASP A 262 -15.10 13.52 4.65
CA ASP A 262 -15.30 14.76 3.86
C ASP A 262 -16.46 15.60 4.40
N LEU A 263 -17.51 14.94 4.89
CA LEU A 263 -18.62 15.61 5.55
C LEU A 263 -18.19 16.19 6.90
N ARG A 264 -17.41 15.46 7.69
CA ARG A 264 -16.87 15.92 8.97
C ARG A 264 -16.01 17.17 8.79
N GLU A 265 -15.11 17.17 7.80
CA GLU A 265 -14.27 18.31 7.47
C GLU A 265 -15.09 19.53 7.04
N ARG A 266 -16.06 19.33 6.14
CA ARG A 266 -16.95 20.42 5.69
C ARG A 266 -17.78 20.99 6.83
N MET A 267 -18.32 20.15 7.71
CA MET A 267 -19.10 20.62 8.88
C MET A 267 -18.22 21.33 9.91
N ALA A 268 -17.00 20.87 10.13
CA ALA A 268 -16.03 21.58 10.97
C ALA A 268 -15.67 22.97 10.38
N ALA A 269 -15.54 23.07 9.06
CA ALA A 269 -15.29 24.33 8.37
C ALA A 269 -16.53 25.26 8.32
N ALA A 270 -17.74 24.69 8.31
CA ALA A 270 -19.01 25.40 8.14
C ALA A 270 -19.70 25.82 9.46
N ALA A 271 -19.03 25.70 10.61
CA ALA A 271 -19.57 25.95 11.95
C ALA A 271 -20.06 27.39 12.26
N ALA A 272 -20.37 28.20 11.24
CA ALA A 272 -20.88 29.57 11.34
C ALA A 272 -22.28 29.77 10.71
N ALA A 273 -22.97 28.72 10.24
CA ALA A 273 -24.32 28.81 9.64
C ALA A 273 -25.37 27.99 10.41
N GLU A 274 -26.62 28.47 10.40
CA GLU A 274 -27.79 27.73 10.93
C GLU A 274 -28.03 26.45 10.11
N PRO A 275 -28.14 25.27 10.76
CA PRO A 275 -28.21 24.00 10.06
C PRO A 275 -29.55 23.82 9.31
N GLY A 276 -29.48 23.56 8.01
CA GLY A 276 -30.60 23.16 7.16
C GLY A 276 -30.94 21.68 7.28
N GLU A 277 -31.95 21.21 6.54
CA GLU A 277 -32.42 19.82 6.63
C GLU A 277 -31.40 18.73 6.25
N ALA A 278 -30.45 19.05 5.36
CA ALA A 278 -29.35 18.14 5.04
C ALA A 278 -28.38 18.01 6.24
N ASP A 279 -28.29 19.04 7.07
CA ASP A 279 -27.37 19.09 8.20
C ASP A 279 -27.83 18.21 9.36
N ARG A 280 -29.12 17.93 9.49
CA ARG A 280 -29.64 16.95 10.45
C ARG A 280 -29.23 15.52 10.11
N TRP A 281 -29.44 15.08 8.86
CA TRP A 281 -29.02 13.74 8.42
C TRP A 281 -27.49 13.60 8.54
N ASN A 282 -26.76 14.63 8.13
CA ASN A 282 -25.31 14.67 8.28
C ASN A 282 -24.88 14.53 9.75
N GLY A 283 -25.57 15.20 10.68
CA GLY A 283 -25.34 15.09 12.11
C GLY A 283 -25.54 13.66 12.65
N LEU A 284 -26.57 12.96 12.19
CA LEU A 284 -26.81 11.56 12.57
C LEU A 284 -25.69 10.62 12.10
N ILE A 285 -25.25 10.80 10.84
CA ILE A 285 -24.12 10.03 10.28
C ILE A 285 -22.84 10.29 11.07
N LEU A 286 -22.52 11.55 11.38
CA LEU A 286 -21.31 11.88 12.14
C LEU A 286 -21.37 11.42 13.60
N ALA A 287 -22.57 11.33 14.18
CA ALA A 287 -22.78 10.78 15.52
C ALA A 287 -22.77 9.23 15.55
N GLY A 288 -22.72 8.57 14.39
CA GLY A 288 -22.79 7.11 14.28
C GLY A 288 -24.19 6.52 14.47
N ASP A 289 -25.26 7.33 14.41
CA ASP A 289 -26.65 6.85 14.55
C ASP A 289 -27.21 6.45 13.17
N TYR A 290 -26.60 5.43 12.56
CA TYR A 290 -26.90 4.98 11.21
C TYR A 290 -28.32 4.45 11.06
N ALA A 291 -28.83 3.76 12.09
CA ALA A 291 -30.20 3.25 12.09
C ALA A 291 -31.25 4.38 12.03
N LEU A 292 -31.04 5.49 12.74
CA LEU A 292 -31.93 6.65 12.65
C LEU A 292 -31.73 7.39 11.33
N ALA A 293 -30.48 7.58 10.88
CA ALA A 293 -30.18 8.20 9.59
C ALA A 293 -30.84 7.44 8.41
N TYR A 294 -30.84 6.11 8.45
CA TYR A 294 -31.53 5.25 7.50
C TYR A 294 -33.04 5.50 7.49
N ARG A 295 -33.71 5.48 8.66
CA ARG A 295 -35.16 5.67 8.76
C ARG A 295 -35.59 7.03 8.21
N GLU A 296 -34.86 8.09 8.57
CA GLU A 296 -35.15 9.44 8.08
C GLU A 296 -34.98 9.55 6.55
N ALA A 297 -33.90 8.98 6.02
CA ALA A 297 -33.67 8.96 4.59
C ALA A 297 -34.78 8.18 3.84
N ARG A 298 -35.26 7.06 4.39
CA ARG A 298 -36.36 6.26 3.81
C ARG A 298 -37.69 6.98 3.84
N GLU A 299 -38.02 7.64 4.94
CA GLU A 299 -39.25 8.44 5.04
C GLU A 299 -39.25 9.57 4.00
N LYS A 300 -38.12 10.26 3.84
CA LYS A 300 -37.99 11.34 2.85
C LYS A 300 -38.00 10.85 1.41
N ALA A 301 -37.44 9.68 1.13
CA ALA A 301 -37.49 9.09 -0.20
C ALA A 301 -38.95 8.86 -0.67
N ALA A 302 -39.88 8.59 0.24
CA ALA A 302 -41.30 8.41 -0.08
C ALA A 302 -42.03 9.72 -0.46
N GLY A 303 -41.41 10.88 -0.27
CA GLY A 303 -42.01 12.23 -0.46
C GLY A 303 -41.87 12.84 -1.86
N ALA A 304 -41.43 12.08 -2.86
CA ALA A 304 -41.38 12.39 -4.31
C ALA A 304 -40.38 13.48 -4.81
N ALA A 305 -39.87 14.38 -3.97
CA ALA A 305 -38.81 15.32 -4.38
C ALA A 305 -37.42 14.83 -3.91
N GLY A 306 -36.53 14.53 -4.86
CA GLY A 306 -35.17 14.08 -4.56
C GLY A 306 -35.07 12.62 -4.07
N GLU A 307 -36.05 11.78 -4.42
CA GLU A 307 -36.12 10.36 -4.06
C GLU A 307 -34.78 9.64 -4.27
N ALA A 308 -34.17 9.81 -5.45
CA ALA A 308 -32.91 9.14 -5.80
C ALA A 308 -31.77 9.47 -4.82
N ALA A 309 -31.65 10.74 -4.41
CA ALA A 309 -30.61 11.18 -3.46
C ALA A 309 -30.88 10.66 -2.03
N TRP A 310 -32.14 10.60 -1.62
CA TRP A 310 -32.50 10.04 -0.32
C TRP A 310 -32.38 8.53 -0.26
N LEU A 311 -32.64 7.82 -1.37
CA LEU A 311 -32.34 6.40 -1.50
C LEU A 311 -30.84 6.11 -1.43
N GLU A 312 -30.01 6.93 -2.08
CA GLU A 312 -28.55 6.81 -1.96
C GLU A 312 -28.09 7.03 -0.52
N ARG A 313 -28.60 8.05 0.17
CA ARG A 313 -28.31 8.30 1.60
C ARG A 313 -28.78 7.17 2.52
N ALA A 314 -29.94 6.57 2.23
CA ALA A 314 -30.39 5.39 2.97
C ALA A 314 -29.43 4.22 2.75
N GLY A 315 -28.94 4.03 1.52
CA GLY A 315 -27.91 3.05 1.20
C GLY A 315 -26.61 3.29 1.96
N ASP A 316 -26.17 4.55 2.03
CA ASP A 316 -24.97 4.94 2.78
C ASP A 316 -25.08 4.58 4.27
N ALA A 317 -26.21 4.90 4.90
CA ALA A 317 -26.47 4.56 6.29
C ALA A 317 -26.48 3.03 6.51
N ALA A 318 -27.13 2.27 5.62
CA ALA A 318 -27.15 0.81 5.70
C ALA A 318 -25.75 0.19 5.56
N LEU A 319 -24.93 0.71 4.63
CA LEU A 319 -23.57 0.22 4.41
C LEU A 319 -22.67 0.49 5.63
N LEU A 320 -22.80 1.68 6.24
CA LEU A 320 -22.08 2.05 7.47
C LEU A 320 -22.53 1.22 8.68
N ASP A 321 -23.79 0.80 8.73
CA ASP A 321 -24.33 -0.12 9.75
C ASP A 321 -23.93 -1.60 9.51
N GLY A 322 -23.21 -1.87 8.41
CA GLY A 322 -22.70 -3.20 8.08
C GLY A 322 -23.66 -4.06 7.24
N ASP A 323 -24.81 -3.54 6.81
CA ASP A 323 -25.76 -4.26 5.95
C ASP A 323 -25.50 -3.96 4.47
N ALA A 324 -24.46 -4.61 3.92
CA ALA A 324 -24.07 -4.46 2.53
C ALA A 324 -25.15 -4.95 1.53
N SER A 325 -25.97 -5.93 1.92
CA SER A 325 -27.07 -6.44 1.08
C SER A 325 -28.14 -5.38 0.90
N LEU A 326 -28.62 -4.80 2.02
CA LEU A 326 -29.62 -3.74 2.00
C LEU A 326 -29.09 -2.48 1.31
N ALA A 327 -27.84 -2.11 1.56
CA ALA A 327 -27.21 -0.98 0.89
C ALA A 327 -27.23 -1.14 -0.64
N LEU A 328 -26.89 -2.35 -1.13
CA LEU A 328 -26.91 -2.64 -2.57
C LEU A 328 -28.31 -2.54 -3.18
N GLU A 329 -29.34 -3.02 -2.47
CA GLU A 329 -30.74 -2.84 -2.90
C GLU A 329 -31.11 -1.35 -3.02
N LEU A 330 -30.73 -0.55 -2.03
CA LEU A 330 -31.01 0.88 -2.00
C LEU A 330 -30.26 1.64 -3.08
N TYR A 331 -29.00 1.31 -3.35
CA TYR A 331 -28.24 1.90 -4.46
C TYR A 331 -28.82 1.53 -5.82
N ARG A 332 -29.35 0.32 -5.98
CA ARG A 332 -30.08 -0.07 -7.22
C ARG A 332 -31.38 0.71 -7.36
N ALA A 333 -32.13 0.91 -6.28
CA ALA A 333 -33.34 1.73 -6.27
C ALA A 333 -33.03 3.20 -6.58
N ALA A 334 -31.97 3.77 -5.99
CA ALA A 334 -31.49 5.11 -6.28
C ALA A 334 -31.16 5.27 -7.77
N ALA A 335 -30.45 4.29 -8.35
CA ALA A 335 -30.12 4.28 -9.77
C ALA A 335 -31.39 4.22 -10.65
N ALA A 336 -32.37 3.39 -10.28
CA ALA A 336 -33.65 3.29 -10.98
C ALA A 336 -34.48 4.59 -10.88
N ALA A 337 -34.38 5.31 -9.78
CA ALA A 337 -34.98 6.63 -9.57
C ALA A 337 -34.21 7.78 -10.26
N GLY A 338 -33.16 7.46 -11.02
CA GLY A 338 -32.42 8.42 -11.85
C GLY A 338 -31.10 8.93 -11.26
N ALA A 339 -30.64 8.40 -10.13
CA ALA A 339 -29.27 8.70 -9.67
C ALA A 339 -28.25 8.05 -10.63
N SER A 340 -27.42 8.89 -11.23
CA SER A 340 -26.33 8.43 -12.10
C SER A 340 -25.09 9.24 -11.77
N SER A 341 -24.19 8.65 -10.99
CA SER A 341 -22.91 9.25 -10.63
C SER A 341 -21.85 8.16 -10.50
N SER A 342 -20.58 8.51 -10.76
CA SER A 342 -19.46 7.61 -10.50
C SER A 342 -19.38 7.23 -9.03
N ALA A 343 -19.76 8.14 -8.13
CA ALA A 343 -19.86 7.89 -6.69
C ALA A 343 -20.83 6.73 -6.38
N LEU A 344 -22.02 6.72 -6.98
CA LEU A 344 -23.00 5.63 -6.79
C LEU A 344 -22.47 4.28 -7.32
N LEU A 345 -21.72 4.30 -8.43
CA LEU A 345 -21.08 3.09 -8.96
C LEU A 345 -19.99 2.55 -8.02
N LEU A 346 -19.18 3.43 -7.41
CA LEU A 346 -18.16 3.04 -6.43
C LEU A 346 -18.79 2.49 -5.15
N LYS A 347 -19.83 3.14 -4.61
CA LYS A 347 -20.57 2.64 -3.44
C LYS A 347 -21.17 1.26 -3.68
N ARG A 348 -21.67 1.00 -4.89
CA ARG A 348 -22.14 -0.34 -5.30
C ARG A 348 -20.99 -1.35 -5.38
N ALA A 349 -19.84 -0.94 -5.94
CA ALA A 349 -18.66 -1.80 -5.99
C ALA A 349 -18.21 -2.19 -4.57
N ASP A 350 -18.22 -1.25 -3.63
CA ASP A 350 -17.91 -1.50 -2.22
C ASP A 350 -18.91 -2.46 -1.55
N ALA A 351 -20.21 -2.32 -1.83
CA ALA A 351 -21.19 -3.28 -1.34
C ALA A 351 -20.96 -4.70 -1.92
N HIS A 352 -20.63 -4.82 -3.21
CA HIS A 352 -20.28 -6.10 -3.84
C HIS A 352 -18.99 -6.69 -3.25
N PHE A 353 -17.97 -5.87 -2.97
CA PHE A 353 -16.76 -6.29 -2.27
C PHE A 353 -17.07 -6.92 -0.91
N LEU A 354 -17.86 -6.24 -0.08
CA LEU A 354 -18.23 -6.74 1.26
C LEU A 354 -19.06 -8.03 1.21
N LEU A 355 -19.80 -8.25 0.12
CA LEU A 355 -20.56 -9.48 -0.12
C LEU A 355 -19.71 -10.59 -0.75
N GLY A 356 -18.43 -10.33 -1.08
CA GLY A 356 -17.52 -11.28 -1.72
C GLY A 356 -17.73 -11.45 -3.24
N ASP A 357 -18.53 -10.58 -3.87
CA ASP A 357 -18.79 -10.60 -5.31
C ASP A 357 -17.76 -9.75 -6.07
N LEU A 358 -16.52 -10.24 -6.11
CA LEU A 358 -15.38 -9.54 -6.72
C LEU A 358 -15.53 -9.33 -8.23
N ALA A 359 -16.31 -10.18 -8.91
CA ALA A 359 -16.51 -10.06 -10.35
C ALA A 359 -17.36 -8.83 -10.70
N GLU A 360 -18.46 -8.61 -9.98
CA GLU A 360 -19.32 -7.46 -10.18
C GLU A 360 -18.70 -6.17 -9.63
N GLU A 361 -17.96 -6.26 -8.53
CA GLU A 361 -17.11 -5.19 -8.00
C GLU A 361 -16.16 -4.65 -9.08
N ARG A 362 -15.37 -5.56 -9.69
CA ARG A 362 -14.47 -5.26 -10.80
C ARG A 362 -15.22 -4.60 -11.94
N ARG A 363 -16.31 -5.21 -12.41
CA ARG A 363 -17.12 -4.68 -13.53
C ARG A 363 -17.61 -3.26 -13.28
N LEU A 364 -18.01 -2.94 -12.05
CA LEU A 364 -18.47 -1.60 -11.70
C LEU A 364 -17.33 -0.59 -11.72
N ARG A 365 -16.13 -0.96 -11.26
CA ARG A 365 -14.92 -0.11 -11.35
C ARG A 365 -14.47 0.11 -12.78
N GLU A 366 -14.49 -0.93 -13.61
CA GLU A 366 -14.17 -0.83 -15.03
C GLU A 366 -15.03 0.20 -15.78
N ARG A 367 -16.31 0.33 -15.40
CA ARG A 367 -17.20 1.32 -16.01
C ARG A 367 -16.79 2.76 -15.73
N ILE A 368 -16.05 2.99 -14.65
CA ILE A 368 -15.57 4.31 -14.24
C ILE A 368 -14.19 4.56 -14.83
N TYR A 369 -13.31 3.57 -14.75
CA TYR A 369 -11.89 3.75 -15.03
C TYR A 369 -11.43 3.20 -16.39
N GLY A 370 -12.27 2.42 -17.09
CA GLY A 370 -11.93 1.79 -18.37
C GLY A 370 -11.90 0.25 -18.32
N SER A 371 -11.93 -0.39 -19.49
CA SER A 371 -12.00 -1.86 -19.66
C SER A 371 -10.69 -2.58 -19.34
N LEU A 372 -10.80 -3.77 -18.73
CA LEU A 372 -9.69 -4.70 -18.43
C LEU A 372 -9.49 -5.77 -19.48
N GLU A 373 -10.27 -5.77 -20.55
CA GLU A 373 -9.96 -6.63 -21.68
C GLU A 373 -8.78 -6.05 -22.46
N PRO A 374 -7.75 -6.86 -22.74
CA PRO A 374 -6.80 -6.50 -23.77
C PRO A 374 -7.57 -6.20 -25.04
N ARG A 375 -7.48 -4.97 -25.56
CA ARG A 375 -7.92 -4.71 -26.93
C ARG A 375 -7.21 -5.74 -27.80
N ARG A 376 -7.96 -6.71 -28.32
CA ARG A 376 -7.48 -7.60 -29.36
C ARG A 376 -7.32 -6.73 -30.59
N GLU A 377 -6.09 -6.30 -30.85
CA GLU A 377 -5.69 -5.74 -32.14
C GLU A 377 -5.44 -6.88 -33.14
#